data_AF-A0A3L7ST16-F1
#
_entry.id   AF-A0A3L7ST16-F1
#
_cell.length_a   1.000
_cell.length_b   1.000
_cell.length_c   1.000
_cell.angle_alpha   90.00
_cell.angle_beta   90.00
_cell.angle_gamma   90.00
#
_symmetry.space_group_name_H-M   'P 1'
#
loop_
_entity.id
_entity.type
_entity.pdbx_description
1 polymer ?
#
loop_
_entity_poly.entity_id
_entity_poly.type
_entity_poly.pdbx_seq_one_letter_code
_entity_poly.pdbx_strand_id
1 'polypeptide(L)' 'MAIHPRRTFLKQNLALGTGALLAANAKAAETTLKVGFIGPGGMGTNHLKLLVQRKDVSIDYICEPDAIRLANAV' A
#
# COMPACT_ATOMS: atom_id res chain seq x y z
N MET A 1 -17.67 27.89 10.69
CA MET A 1 -16.84 26.89 9.98
C MET A 1 -17.57 25.56 10.04
N ALA A 2 -18.23 25.14 8.95
CA ALA A 2 -19.04 23.91 8.96
C ALA A 2 -18.13 22.68 9.07
N ILE A 3 -18.25 21.92 10.15
CA ILE A 3 -17.53 20.66 10.35
C ILE A 3 -18.17 19.63 9.42
N HIS A 4 -17.52 19.34 8.31
CA HIS A 4 -17.90 18.24 7.44
C HIS A 4 -17.21 16.97 7.97
N PRO A 5 -17.93 15.99 8.53
CA PRO A 5 -17.29 14.75 8.97
C PRO A 5 -16.55 14.13 7.78
N ARG A 6 -15.31 13.70 7.97
CA ARG A 6 -14.48 13.07 6.90
C ARG A 6 -15.25 12.05 6.07
N ARG A 7 -16.13 11.28 6.73
CA ARG A 7 -17.00 10.28 6.09
C ARG A 7 -17.99 10.87 5.08
N THR A 8 -18.53 12.06 5.31
CA THR A 8 -19.46 12.74 4.39
C THR A 8 -18.71 13.26 3.17
N PHE A 9 -17.54 13.86 3.38
CA PHE A 9 -16.68 14.35 2.30
C PHE A 9 -16.23 13.22 1.37
N LEU A 10 -15.79 12.08 1.92
CA LEU A 10 -15.37 10.92 1.13
C LEU A 10 -16.53 10.32 0.32
N LYS A 11 -17.73 10.23 0.90
CA LYS A 11 -18.92 9.72 0.18
C LYS A 11 -19.34 10.61 -0.98
N GLN A 12 -19.28 11.93 -0.81
CA GLN A 12 -19.67 12.88 -1.86
C GLN A 12 -18.67 12.90 -3.03
N ASN A 13 -17.38 12.69 -2.76
CA ASN A 13 -16.32 12.81 -3.77
C ASN A 13 -15.87 11.48 -4.39
N LEU A 14 -16.41 10.34 -3.93
CA LEU A 14 -16.04 9.01 -4.43
C LEU A 14 -16.32 8.83 -5.94
N ALA A 15 -17.34 9.50 -6.47
CA ALA A 15 -17.74 9.41 -7.87
C ALA A 15 -16.86 10.23 -8.84
N LEU A 16 -16.04 11.16 -8.34
CA LEU A 16 -15.22 12.06 -9.18
C LEU A 16 -13.79 11.54 -9.44
N GLY A 17 -13.34 10.52 -8.70
CA GLY A 17 -11.97 10.00 -8.78
C GLY A 17 -11.76 8.81 -9.72
N THR A 18 -12.82 8.18 -10.23
CA THR A 18 -12.74 6.94 -11.02
C THR A 18 -12.26 7.13 -12.45
N GLY A 19 -12.29 8.34 -12.99
CA GLY A 19 -11.94 8.61 -14.40
C GLY A 19 -10.45 8.74 -14.71
N ALA A 20 -9.59 8.97 -13.71
CA ALA A 20 -8.17 9.31 -13.93
C ALA A 20 -7.20 8.11 -13.82
N LEU A 21 -7.70 6.89 -13.56
CA LEU A 21 -6.86 5.71 -13.33
C LEU A 21 -6.59 4.88 -14.60
N LEU A 22 -7.09 5.31 -15.76
CA LEU A 22 -6.95 4.54 -17.00
C LEU A 22 -5.75 5.03 -17.82
N ALA A 23 -4.81 4.10 -18.02
CA ALA A 23 -3.69 4.10 -18.96
C ALA A 23 -2.37 4.74 -18.51
N ALA A 24 -1.82 4.28 -17.38
CA ALA A 24 -0.36 4.18 -17.25
C ALA A 24 0.10 2.84 -17.85
N ASN A 25 0.41 2.82 -19.15
CA ASN A 25 1.07 1.67 -19.80
C ASN A 25 2.58 1.74 -19.57
N ALA A 26 3.00 1.63 -18.31
CA ALA A 26 4.40 1.42 -17.99
C ALA A 26 4.75 -0.04 -18.32
N LYS A 27 5.67 -0.26 -19.26
CA LYS A 27 6.34 -1.55 -19.41
C LYS A 27 7.06 -1.83 -18.09
N ALA A 28 6.56 -2.79 -17.31
CA ALA A 28 7.28 -3.28 -16.15
C ALA A 28 8.62 -3.84 -16.64
N ALA A 29 9.72 -3.44 -16.01
CA ALA A 29 11.00 -4.09 -16.24
C ALA A 29 10.87 -5.56 -15.84
N GLU A 30 11.42 -6.50 -16.62
CA GLU A 30 11.38 -7.94 -16.30
C GLU A 30 12.22 -8.31 -15.06
N THR A 31 12.86 -7.34 -14.43
CA THR A 31 13.69 -7.52 -13.25
C THR A 31 12.84 -7.53 -11.98
N THR A 32 12.97 -8.57 -11.17
CA THR A 32 12.39 -8.59 -9.82
C THR A 32 12.98 -7.47 -8.97
N LEU A 33 12.11 -6.64 -8.39
CA LEU A 33 12.49 -5.57 -7.47
C LEU A 33 12.72 -6.13 -6.06
N LYS A 34 13.94 -6.03 -5.55
CA LYS A 34 14.28 -6.36 -4.17
C LYS A 34 13.96 -5.19 -3.25
N VAL A 35 13.20 -5.43 -2.20
CA VAL A 35 12.68 -4.39 -1.30
C VAL A 35 12.97 -4.74 0.15
N GLY A 36 13.49 -3.76 0.90
CA GLY A 36 13.45 -3.76 2.36
C GLY A 36 12.23 -2.97 2.84
N PHE A 37 11.46 -3.52 3.77
CA PHE A 37 10.24 -2.92 4.28
C PHE A 37 10.39 -2.47 5.74
N ILE A 38 10.21 -1.19 6.03
CA ILE A 38 10.36 -0.64 7.38
C ILE A 38 8.98 -0.22 7.91
N GLY A 39 8.60 -0.75 9.07
CA GLY A 39 7.37 -0.39 9.76
C GLY A 39 6.09 -1.00 9.19
N PRO A 40 5.91 -2.34 9.23
CA PRO A 40 4.65 -3.04 8.88
C PRO A 40 3.51 -2.82 9.90
N GLY A 41 3.31 -1.59 10.39
CA GLY A 41 2.18 -1.17 11.23
C GLY A 41 0.89 -0.93 10.44
N GLY A 42 -0.09 -0.22 11.02
CA GLY A 42 -1.47 -0.11 10.49
C GLY A 42 -1.66 -0.05 8.97
N MET A 43 -1.08 0.94 8.27
CA MET A 43 -1.11 0.99 6.80
C MET A 43 -0.03 0.10 6.16
N GLY A 44 1.14 0.00 6.80
CA GLY A 44 2.27 -0.80 6.32
C GLY A 44 1.91 -2.26 6.11
N THR A 45 1.11 -2.86 7.01
CA THR A 45 0.60 -4.23 6.87
C THR A 45 -0.19 -4.42 5.58
N ASN A 46 -1.05 -3.46 5.22
CA ASN A 46 -1.84 -3.57 4.00
C ASN A 46 -0.97 -3.44 2.74
N HIS A 47 -0.01 -2.50 2.75
CA HIS A 47 0.94 -2.37 1.65
C HIS A 47 1.81 -3.61 1.50
N LEU A 48 2.33 -4.15 2.60
CA LEU A 48 3.13 -5.36 2.61
C LEU A 48 2.33 -6.54 2.04
N LYS A 49 1.07 -6.75 2.48
CA LYS A 49 0.18 -7.79 1.94
C LYS A 49 -0.07 -7.68 0.43
N LEU A 50 -0.16 -6.46 -0.10
CA LEU A 50 -0.31 -6.25 -1.54
C LEU A 50 1.00 -6.47 -2.30
N LEU A 51 2.14 -6.07 -1.72
CA LEU A 51 3.45 -6.21 -2.33
C LEU A 51 3.88 -7.68 -2.44
N VAL A 52 3.66 -8.49 -1.41
CA VAL A 52 4.05 -9.92 -1.43
C VAL A 52 3.27 -10.76 -2.44
N GLN A 53 2.12 -10.27 -2.92
CA GLN A 53 1.34 -10.94 -3.97
C GLN A 53 1.90 -10.68 -5.38
N ARG A 54 2.83 -9.73 -5.53
CA ARG A 54 3.40 -9.38 -6.82
C ARG A 54 4.55 -10.31 -7.19
N LYS A 55 4.51 -10.87 -8.41
CA LYS A 55 5.57 -11.74 -8.94
C LYS A 55 6.87 -11.01 -9.27
N ASP A 56 6.80 -9.69 -9.46
CA ASP A 56 7.93 -8.84 -9.80
C ASP A 56 8.55 -8.14 -8.58
N VAL A 57 8.18 -8.55 -7.35
CA VAL A 57 8.71 -7.98 -6.10
C VAL A 57 9.19 -9.11 -5.18
N SER A 58 10.35 -8.91 -4.57
CA SER A 58 10.88 -9.74 -3.47
C SER A 58 11.05 -8.86 -2.23
N ILE A 59 10.41 -9.22 -1.12
CA ILE A 59 10.63 -8.57 0.16
C ILE A 59 11.75 -9.33 0.88
N ASP A 60 12.95 -8.77 0.89
CA ASP A 60 14.15 -9.45 1.38
C ASP A 60 14.39 -9.17 2.88
N TYR A 61 13.89 -8.02 3.37
CA TYR A 61 14.09 -7.59 4.76
C TYR A 61 12.85 -6.88 5.29
N ILE A 62 12.55 -7.12 6.57
CA ILE A 62 11.53 -6.37 7.31
C ILE A 62 12.15 -5.83 8.59
N CYS A 63 11.97 -4.54 8.85
CA CYS A 63 12.42 -3.86 10.06
C CYS A 63 11.20 -3.36 10.84
N GLU A 64 11.08 -3.81 12.10
CA GLU A 64 10.01 -3.41 13.00
C GLU A 64 10.52 -3.48 14.45
N PRO A 65 10.42 -2.40 15.24
CA PRO A 65 10.81 -2.42 16.65
C PRO A 65 9.94 -3.33 17.53
N ASP A 66 8.66 -3.51 17.19
CA ASP A 66 7.78 -4.42 17.91
C ASP A 66 7.97 -5.87 17.43
N ALA A 67 8.54 -6.73 18.29
CA ALA A 67 8.85 -8.11 17.93
C ALA A 67 7.61 -8.95 17.58
N ILE A 68 6.46 -8.68 18.20
CA ILE A 68 5.21 -9.39 17.91
C ILE A 68 4.72 -8.97 16.52
N ARG A 69 4.76 -7.68 16.21
CA ARG A 69 4.36 -7.17 14.90
C ARG A 69 5.32 -7.61 13.79
N LEU A 70 6.62 -7.71 14.09
CA LEU A 70 7.60 -8.29 13.17
C LEU A 70 7.32 -9.76 12.89
N ALA A 71 7.06 -10.55 13.93
CA ALA A 71 6.76 -11.98 13.79
C ALA A 71 5.46 -12.25 13.03
N ASN A 72 4.51 -11.30 13.09
CA ASN A 72 3.26 -11.32 12.32
C ASN A 72 3.36 -10.55 10.99
N ALA A 73 4.56 -10.10 10.60
CA ALA A 73 4.72 -9.42 9.33
C ALA A 73 4.57 -10.45 8.21
N VAL A 74 3.59 -10.15 7.34
CA VAL A 74 3.02 -10.94 6.24
C VAL A 74 1.86 -11.86 6.66
#